data_AF-A0A7V6HF03-F1
#
_entry.id   AF-A0A7V6HF03-F1
#
_cell.length_a   1.000
_cell.length_b   1.000
_cell.length_c   1.000
_cell.angle_alpha   90.00
_cell.angle_beta   90.00
_cell.angle_gamma   90.00
#
_symmetry.space_group_name_H-M   'P 1'
#
loop_
_entity.id
_entity.type
_entity.pdbx_description
1 polymer ?
#
loop_
_entity_poly.entity_id
_entity_poly.type
_entity_poly.pdbx_seq_one_letter_code
_entity_poly.pdbx_strand_id
1 'polypeptide(L)'
;MRRNRKRNVHAKVVPRSVAGVFLLMVGLVLLYWMMDSKCDVDGQEIRKYEQKLQALEAEYAREETRWNEKNTPEKLEAAMLQHGIAMAYPSAEQVVRMDASGVPIEGQLSIARFRRSQSATERMVRTQPKK
;
A
#
# COMPACT_ATOMS: atom_id res chain seq x y z
N MET A 1 -56.09 -29.70 66.37
CA MET A 1 -55.88 -29.67 64.90
C MET A 1 -55.91 -28.22 64.43
N ARG A 2 -54.75 -27.60 64.16
CA ARG A 2 -54.63 -26.16 63.85
C ARG A 2 -54.75 -25.96 62.33
N ARG A 3 -55.88 -25.42 61.88
CA ARG A 3 -56.22 -25.29 60.45
C ARG A 3 -55.35 -24.20 59.81
N ASN A 4 -54.54 -24.60 58.83
CA ASN A 4 -53.60 -23.77 58.09
C ASN A 4 -54.35 -22.70 57.28
N ARG A 5 -54.21 -21.43 57.65
CA ARG A 5 -54.88 -20.29 57.00
C ARG A 5 -54.17 -20.03 55.66
N LYS A 6 -54.82 -20.45 54.56
CA LYS A 6 -54.36 -20.24 53.19
C LYS A 6 -53.98 -18.77 53.00
N ARG A 7 -52.70 -18.53 52.76
CA ARG A 7 -52.11 -17.26 52.34
C ARG A 7 -52.68 -16.94 50.97
N ASN A 8 -53.67 -16.05 50.91
CA ASN A 8 -54.15 -15.48 49.66
C ASN A 8 -53.01 -14.65 49.08
N VAL A 9 -52.24 -15.25 48.18
CA VAL A 9 -51.30 -14.52 47.34
C VAL A 9 -52.18 -13.77 46.34
N HIS A 10 -52.50 -12.52 46.66
CA HIS A 10 -53.09 -11.60 45.69
C HIS A 10 -52.03 -11.35 44.61
N ALA A 11 -51.96 -12.24 43.63
CA ALA A 11 -51.31 -11.95 42.36
C ALA A 11 -52.15 -10.85 41.69
N LYS A 12 -51.84 -9.60 42.04
CA LYS A 12 -52.43 -8.42 41.42
C LYS A 12 -51.99 -8.46 39.96
N VAL A 13 -52.92 -8.82 39.08
CA VAL A 13 -52.69 -8.89 37.64
C VAL A 13 -52.24 -7.49 37.20
N VAL A 14 -51.01 -7.38 36.70
CA VAL A 14 -50.45 -6.11 36.25
C VAL A 14 -51.36 -5.55 35.14
N PRO A 15 -51.74 -4.26 35.19
CA PRO A 15 -52.57 -3.67 34.14
C PRO A 15 -51.91 -3.86 32.77
N ARG A 16 -52.70 -4.23 31.76
CA ARG A 16 -52.20 -4.52 30.39
C ARG A 16 -51.39 -3.35 29.81
N SER A 17 -51.74 -2.11 30.16
CA SER A 17 -50.99 -0.91 29.77
C SER A 17 -49.57 -0.88 30.33
N VAL A 18 -49.39 -1.22 31.61
CA VAL A 18 -48.08 -1.27 32.27
C VAL A 18 -47.23 -2.40 31.68
N ALA A 19 -47.83 -3.56 31.41
CA ALA A 19 -47.14 -4.67 30.73
C ALA A 19 -46.66 -4.28 29.32
N GLY A 20 -47.48 -3.53 28.57
CA GLY A 20 -47.12 -3.03 27.25
C GLY A 20 -45.94 -2.04 27.27
N VAL A 21 -45.93 -1.10 28.22
CA VAL A 21 -44.81 -0.15 28.40
C VAL A 21 -43.52 -0.88 28.78
N PHE A 22 -43.61 -1.88 29.67
CA PHE A 22 -42.44 -2.70 30.02
C PHE A 22 -41.90 -3.48 28.83
N LEU A 23 -42.77 -4.10 28.02
CA LEU A 23 -42.36 -4.79 26.80
C LEU A 23 -41.69 -3.85 25.80
N LEU A 24 -42.22 -2.64 25.64
CA LEU A 24 -41.63 -1.62 24.77
C LEU A 24 -40.23 -1.22 25.27
N MET A 25 -40.10 -0.94 26.57
CA MET A 25 -38.81 -0.59 27.17
C MET A 25 -37.78 -1.71 27.02
N VAL A 26 -38.17 -2.96 27.28
CA VAL A 26 -37.30 -4.13 27.08
C VAL A 26 -36.91 -4.27 25.60
N GLY A 27 -37.87 -4.08 24.68
CA GLY A 27 -37.61 -4.11 23.24
C GLY A 27 -36.61 -3.05 22.79
N LEU A 28 -36.72 -1.82 23.30
CA LEU A 28 -35.77 -0.74 23.01
C LEU A 28 -34.37 -1.04 23.54
N VAL A 29 -34.25 -1.58 24.75
CA VAL A 29 -32.95 -1.97 25.32
C VAL A 29 -32.29 -3.08 24.49
N LEU A 30 -33.06 -4.09 24.07
CA LEU A 30 -32.55 -5.17 23.22
C LEU A 30 -32.12 -4.65 21.84
N LEU A 31 -32.91 -3.76 21.23
CA LEU A 31 -32.55 -3.11 19.96
C LEU A 31 -31.27 -2.30 20.08
N TYR A 32 -31.16 -1.48 21.13
CA TYR A 32 -29.96 -0.70 21.39
C TYR A 32 -28.74 -1.60 21.56
N TRP A 33 -28.86 -2.67 22.36
CA TRP A 33 -27.76 -3.59 22.59
C TRP A 33 -27.36 -4.36 21.32
N MET A 34 -28.33 -4.76 20.49
CA MET A 34 -28.04 -5.38 19.21
C MET A 34 -27.28 -4.43 18.29
N MET A 35 -27.69 -3.16 18.24
CA MET A 35 -27.03 -2.14 17.43
C MET A 35 -25.60 -1.85 17.93
N ASP A 36 -25.42 -1.74 19.24
CA ASP A 36 -24.11 -1.57 19.88
C ASP A 36 -23.18 -2.76 19.57
N SER A 37 -23.68 -3.99 19.70
CA SER A 37 -22.92 -5.20 19.38
C SER A 37 -22.48 -5.27 17.92
N LYS A 38 -23.29 -4.76 16.99
CA LYS A 38 -22.95 -4.69 15.56
C LYS A 38 -21.86 -3.67 15.30
N CYS A 39 -21.98 -2.47 15.88
CA CYS A 39 -20.96 -1.45 15.79
C CYS A 39 -19.61 -1.92 16.34
N ASP A 40 -19.62 -2.70 17.43
CA ASP A 40 -18.41 -3.24 18.03
C ASP A 40 -17.71 -4.26 17.12
N VAL A 41 -18.50 -5.13 16.45
CA VAL A 41 -17.97 -6.09 15.46
C VAL A 41 -17.38 -5.38 14.25
N ASP A 42 -18.12 -4.41 13.68
CA ASP A 42 -17.65 -3.65 12.51
C ASP A 42 -16.39 -2.85 12.85
N GLY A 43 -16.32 -2.26 14.05
CA GLY A 43 -15.15 -1.56 14.55
C GLY A 43 -13.94 -2.49 14.72
N GLN A 44 -14.14 -3.73 15.17
CA GLN A 44 -13.06 -4.73 15.24
C GLN A 44 -12.58 -5.15 13.85
N GLU A 45 -13.48 -5.30 12.88
CA GLU A 45 -13.07 -5.62 11.51
C GLU A 45 -12.26 -4.49 10.87
N ILE A 46 -12.72 -3.24 11.02
CA ILE A 46 -11.98 -2.05 10.55
C ILE A 46 -10.57 -2.04 11.14
N ARG A 47 -10.43 -2.20 12.46
CA ARG A 47 -9.11 -2.25 13.13
C ARG A 47 -8.23 -3.37 12.61
N LYS A 48 -8.78 -4.55 12.29
CA LYS A 48 -8.00 -5.65 11.69
C LYS A 48 -7.47 -5.26 10.32
N TYR A 49 -8.28 -4.61 9.49
CA TYR A 49 -7.84 -4.15 8.17
C TYR A 49 -6.81 -3.03 8.26
N GLU A 50 -7.00 -2.07 9.17
CA GLU A 50 -6.02 -1.00 9.44
C GLU A 50 -4.68 -1.58 9.89
N GLN A 51 -4.68 -2.55 10.80
CA GLN A 51 -3.46 -3.24 11.24
C GLN A 51 -2.76 -3.97 10.10
N LYS A 52 -3.52 -4.66 9.24
CA LYS A 52 -2.95 -5.34 8.06
C LYS A 52 -2.32 -4.34 7.09
N LEU A 53 -2.98 -3.22 6.86
CA LEU A 53 -2.48 -2.18 5.97
C LEU A 53 -1.19 -1.56 6.52
N GLN A 54 -1.15 -1.21 7.81
CA GLN A 54 0.06 -0.72 8.47
C GLN A 54 1.21 -1.73 8.43
N ALA A 55 0.92 -3.02 8.61
CA ALA A 55 1.93 -4.07 8.50
C ALA A 55 2.51 -4.16 7.07
N LEU A 56 1.64 -4.12 6.05
CA LEU A 56 2.05 -4.14 4.65
C LEU A 56 2.87 -2.92 4.26
N GLU A 57 2.47 -1.72 4.71
CA GLU A 57 3.22 -0.49 4.47
C GLU A 57 4.61 -0.56 5.12
N ALA A 58 4.71 -1.12 6.32
CA ALA A 58 6.00 -1.32 6.99
C ALA A 58 6.88 -2.33 6.25
N GLU A 59 6.32 -3.42 5.72
CA GLU A 59 7.05 -4.38 4.87
C GLU A 59 7.51 -3.74 3.56
N TYR A 60 6.62 -2.99 2.91
CA TYR A 60 6.94 -2.26 1.69
C TYR A 60 8.09 -1.28 1.92
N ALA A 61 8.03 -0.46 2.97
CA ALA A 61 9.10 0.49 3.29
C ALA A 61 10.45 -0.20 3.55
N ARG A 62 10.44 -1.39 4.18
CA ARG A 62 11.65 -2.18 4.40
C ARG A 62 12.22 -2.73 3.10
N GLU A 63 11.38 -3.30 2.25
CA GLU A 63 11.82 -3.82 0.95
C GLU A 63 12.25 -2.69 0.01
N GLU A 64 11.58 -1.54 0.03
CA GLU A 64 12.00 -0.34 -0.70
C GLU A 64 13.37 0.15 -0.23
N THR A 65 13.60 0.20 1.08
CA THR A 65 14.91 0.58 1.64
C THR A 65 15.99 -0.43 1.22
N ARG A 66 15.69 -1.73 1.29
CA ARG A 66 16.61 -2.81 0.89
C ARG A 66 16.90 -2.78 -0.61
N TRP A 67 15.89 -2.49 -1.42
CA TRP A 67 16.00 -2.35 -2.86
C TRP A 67 16.85 -1.13 -3.20
N ASN A 68 16.57 0.02 -2.60
CA ASN A 68 17.32 1.24 -2.81
C ASN A 68 18.79 1.06 -2.42
N GLU A 69 19.06 0.41 -1.29
CA GLU A 69 20.41 0.08 -0.85
C GLU A 69 21.15 -0.77 -1.89
N LYS A 70 20.51 -1.80 -2.47
CA LYS A 70 21.10 -2.66 -3.51
C LYS A 70 21.32 -1.95 -4.85
N ASN A 71 20.47 -0.99 -5.20
CA ASN A 71 20.54 -0.25 -6.46
C ASN A 71 21.45 0.99 -6.39
N THR A 72 22.15 1.21 -5.28
CA THR A 72 23.19 2.23 -5.23
C THR A 72 24.28 1.92 -6.27
N PRO A 73 24.76 2.93 -7.02
CA PRO A 73 25.69 2.72 -8.13
C PRO A 73 26.98 2.05 -7.67
N GLU A 74 27.47 2.38 -6.47
CA GLU A 74 28.67 1.79 -5.88
C GLU A 74 28.53 0.29 -5.62
N LYS A 75 27.37 -0.15 -5.09
CA LYS A 75 27.13 -1.58 -4.84
C LYS A 75 26.90 -2.34 -6.14
N LEU A 76 26.28 -1.70 -7.13
CA LEU A 76 26.10 -2.29 -8.45
C LEU A 76 27.46 -2.51 -9.13
N GLU A 77 28.34 -1.50 -9.13
CA GLU A 77 29.70 -1.61 -9.68
C GLU A 77 30.51 -2.68 -8.95
N ALA A 78 30.43 -2.74 -7.61
CA ALA A 78 31.07 -3.80 -6.83
C ALA A 78 30.55 -5.20 -7.19
N ALA A 79 29.24 -5.37 -7.36
CA ALA A 79 28.64 -6.65 -7.76
C ALA A 79 29.02 -7.04 -9.21
N MET A 80 29.05 -6.07 -10.13
CA MET A 80 29.48 -6.28 -11.51
C MET A 80 30.95 -6.72 -11.59
N LEU A 81 31.82 -6.10 -10.79
CA LEU A 81 33.23 -6.51 -10.68
C LEU A 81 33.37 -7.93 -10.12
N GLN A 82 32.57 -8.32 -9.13
CA GLN A 82 32.54 -9.71 -8.62
C GLN A 82 32.18 -10.73 -9.70
N HIS A 83 31.31 -10.36 -10.63
CA HIS A 83 30.92 -11.20 -11.77
C HIS A 83 31.84 -11.04 -13.00
N GLY A 84 32.96 -10.31 -12.89
CA GLY A 84 33.92 -10.10 -13.97
C GLY A 84 33.46 -9.14 -15.06
N ILE A 85 32.39 -8.36 -14.79
CA ILE A 85 31.86 -7.36 -15.70
C ILE A 85 32.53 -6.02 -15.38
N ALA A 86 33.55 -5.66 -16.14
CA ALA A 86 34.21 -4.36 -16.04
C ALA A 86 33.37 -3.27 -16.76
N MET A 87 32.29 -2.82 -16.11
CA MET A 87 31.45 -1.73 -16.60
C MET A 87 31.27 -0.69 -15.47
N ALA A 88 31.31 0.58 -15.83
CA ALA A 88 31.03 1.70 -14.93
C ALA A 88 29.64 2.26 -15.23
N TYR A 89 29.04 2.94 -14.25
CA TYR A 89 27.77 3.62 -14.47
C TYR A 89 27.90 4.68 -15.59
N PRO A 90 26.92 4.79 -16.51
CA PRO A 90 27.01 5.75 -17.60
C PRO A 90 27.00 7.18 -17.08
N SER A 91 27.90 8.01 -17.60
CA SER A 91 27.91 9.45 -17.34
C SER A 91 26.62 10.11 -17.89
N ALA A 92 26.23 11.26 -17.36
CA ALA A 92 25.03 11.98 -17.81
C ALA A 92 25.03 12.28 -19.33
N GLU A 93 26.22 12.39 -19.94
CA GLU A 93 26.40 12.60 -21.37
C GLU A 93 26.18 11.34 -22.23
N GLN A 94 26.12 10.16 -21.61
CA GLN A 94 25.83 8.88 -22.27
C GLN A 94 24.37 8.47 -22.06
N VAL A 95 23.62 9.18 -21.21
CA VAL A 95 22.20 8.92 -20.96
C VAL A 95 21.35 9.63 -22.02
N VAL A 96 20.48 8.87 -22.68
CA VAL A 96 19.49 9.39 -23.61
C VAL A 96 18.10 9.25 -22.98
N ARG A 97 17.46 10.37 -22.71
CA ARG A 97 16.09 10.41 -22.21
C ARG A 97 15.11 10.31 -23.38
N MET A 98 14.23 9.33 -23.31
CA MET A 98 13.17 9.15 -24.30
C MET A 98 11.88 9.81 -23.81
N ASP A 99 11.11 10.35 -24.74
CA ASP A 99 9.73 10.78 -24.52
C ASP A 99 8.77 9.57 -24.52
N ALA A 100 7.52 9.77 -24.10
CA ALA A 100 6.47 8.73 -24.11
C ALA A 100 6.23 8.14 -25.51
N SER A 101 6.58 8.88 -26.56
CA SER A 101 6.56 8.46 -27.97
C SER A 101 7.75 7.59 -28.39
N GLY A 102 8.71 7.34 -27.50
CA GLY A 102 9.95 6.59 -27.77
C GLY A 102 11.01 7.39 -28.54
N VAL A 103 10.77 8.68 -28.78
CA VAL A 103 11.70 9.58 -29.45
C VAL A 103 12.60 10.25 -28.42
N PRO A 104 13.91 10.39 -28.67
CA PRO A 104 14.80 11.08 -27.75
C PRO A 104 14.44 12.57 -27.67
N ILE A 105 14.33 13.10 -26.44
CA ILE A 105 13.96 14.51 -26.20
C ILE A 105 15.02 15.43 -26.81
N GLU A 106 14.61 16.45 -27.56
CA GLU A 106 15.51 17.39 -28.20
C GLU A 106 16.30 18.24 -27.19
N GLY A 107 17.49 18.70 -27.57
CA GLY A 107 18.35 19.54 -26.73
C GLY A 107 19.26 18.80 -25.74
N GLN A 108 19.28 17.46 -25.75
CA GLN A 108 20.19 16.68 -24.91
C GLN A 108 21.64 16.71 -25.43
N LEU A 109 22.58 16.92 -24.49
CA LEU A 109 24.03 16.91 -24.76
C LEU A 109 24.52 15.57 -25.31
N SER A 110 23.91 14.46 -24.89
CA SER A 110 24.24 13.10 -25.33
C SER A 110 24.01 12.92 -26.84
N ILE A 111 22.87 13.39 -27.34
CA ILE A 111 22.52 13.35 -28.78
C ILE A 111 23.46 14.24 -29.58
N ALA A 112 23.76 15.45 -29.09
CA ALA A 112 24.65 16.38 -29.76
C ALA A 112 26.08 15.81 -29.89
N ARG A 113 26.60 15.21 -28.80
CA ARG A 113 27.91 14.55 -28.79
C ARG A 113 27.93 13.33 -29.71
N PHE A 114 26.87 12.52 -29.69
CA PHE A 114 26.74 11.35 -30.58
C PHE A 114 26.73 11.73 -32.06
N ARG A 115 25.99 12.77 -32.45
CA ARG A 115 26.01 13.31 -33.83
C ARG A 115 27.39 13.83 -34.20
N ARG A 116 28.08 14.50 -33.28
CA ARG A 116 29.45 14.99 -33.48
C ARG A 116 30.45 13.83 -33.68
N SER A 117 30.34 12.75 -32.92
CA SER A 117 31.20 11.58 -33.11
C SER A 117 30.92 10.87 -34.44
N GLN A 118 29.65 10.72 -34.83
CA GLN A 118 29.31 10.10 -36.11
C GLN A 118 29.86 10.89 -37.30
N SER A 119 29.67 12.21 -37.31
CA SER A 119 30.21 13.07 -38.38
C SER A 119 31.74 13.07 -38.43
N ALA A 120 32.43 12.90 -37.29
CA ALA A 120 33.88 12.75 -37.27
C ALA A 120 34.33 11.40 -37.86
N THR A 121 33.65 10.31 -37.53
CA THR A 121 33.92 8.97 -38.07
C THR A 121 33.66 8.91 -39.58
N GLU A 122 32.56 9.49 -40.07
CA GLU A 122 32.24 9.55 -41.50
C GLU A 122 33.31 10.30 -42.30
N ARG A 123 33.86 11.40 -41.74
CA ARG A 123 34.97 12.12 -42.36
C ARG A 123 36.22 11.26 -42.45
N MET A 124 36.57 10.52 -41.39
CA MET A 124 37.73 9.62 -41.38
C MET A 124 37.61 8.47 -42.38
N VAL A 125 36.41 7.88 -42.51
CA VAL A 125 36.15 6.80 -43.48
C VAL A 125 36.28 7.31 -44.92
N ARG A 126 35.85 8.54 -45.21
CA ARG A 126 36.00 9.13 -46.55
C ARG A 126 37.43 9.50 -46.92
N THR A 127 38.31 9.74 -45.95
CA THR A 127 39.71 10.13 -46.17
C THR A 127 40.68 8.95 -46.24
N GLN A 128 40.24 7.72 -45.96
CA GLN A 128 41.06 6.53 -46.15
C GLN A 128 41.17 6.21 -47.67
N PRO A 129 42.36 6.21 -48.27
CA PRO A 129 42.52 5.82 -49.66
C PRO A 129 42.13 4.35 -49.82
N LYS A 130 41.27 4.06 -50.79
CA LYS A 130 40.97 2.69 -51.23
C LYS A 130 42.30 2.03 -51.63
N LYS A 131 42.70 1.01 -50.87
CA LYS A 131 43.78 0.10 -51.24
C LYS A 131 43.37 -0.76 -52.44
#